data_AF-A0A3A3F4Q5-F1
#
_entry.id   AF-A0A3A3F4Q5-F1
#
_cell.length_a   1.000
_cell.length_b   1.000
_cell.length_c   1.000
_cell.angle_alpha   90.00
_cell.angle_beta   90.00
_cell.angle_gamma   90.00
#
_symmetry.space_group_name_H-M   'P 1'
#
loop_
_entity.id
_entity.type
_entity.pdbx_description
1 polymer ?
#
loop_
_entity_poly.entity_id
_entity_poly.type
_entity_poly.pdbx_seq_one_letter_code
_entity_poly.pdbx_strand_id
1 'polypeptide(L)'
;MAIDVVECKDWNDFKNKIVSDLYVEGRFKKGKYLFRGQGGEDWSLSSSFDRWYHGELKNKVATAKELLNQFKMECELEDLPDNVRNDDIMMMSLGQHHHLPTRLLDWSESPYVSAFFAFSLHVRATEESSDKVAIWVLNTSDPIWNSEFGCEIVNVPSFGNERIKNQHGKFTHLKTLESSIEEYVEHYPDEGRLIKYVLPARDAVNALSDLDSMGINFARIYPGIYGNAMSAQIRVLAKL
;
A
#
# COMPACT_ATOMS: atom_id res chain seq x y z
N MET A 1 18.10 -8.78 -11.42
CA MET A 1 17.82 -8.18 -10.09
C MET A 1 16.32 -8.19 -9.92
N ALA A 2 15.80 -8.61 -8.77
CA ALA A 2 14.36 -8.68 -8.52
C ALA A 2 13.69 -7.30 -8.45
N ILE A 3 14.47 -6.22 -8.32
CA ILE A 3 13.98 -4.85 -8.20
C ILE A 3 14.63 -3.97 -9.27
N ASP A 4 13.80 -3.29 -10.05
CA ASP A 4 14.21 -2.22 -10.96
C ASP A 4 13.95 -0.86 -10.36
N VAL A 5 14.96 -0.01 -10.32
CA VAL A 5 14.81 1.37 -9.86
C VAL A 5 14.76 2.31 -11.06
N VAL A 6 13.72 3.14 -11.11
CA VAL A 6 13.50 4.16 -12.15
C VAL A 6 13.51 5.53 -11.51
N GLU A 7 14.62 6.25 -11.65
CA GLU A 7 14.75 7.64 -11.18
C GLU A 7 13.94 8.59 -12.06
N CYS A 8 13.06 9.38 -11.46
CA CYS A 8 12.27 10.43 -12.12
C CYS A 8 12.85 11.81 -11.79
N LYS A 9 12.98 12.66 -12.79
CA LYS A 9 13.53 14.01 -12.62
C LYS A 9 12.59 14.95 -11.88
N ASP A 10 11.29 14.78 -12.13
CA ASP A 10 10.18 15.56 -11.58
C ASP A 10 8.85 14.81 -11.73
N TRP A 11 7.76 15.44 -11.29
CA TRP A 11 6.39 14.91 -11.40
C TRP A 11 5.94 14.61 -12.84
N ASN A 12 6.32 15.43 -13.82
CA ASN A 12 5.92 15.21 -15.21
C ASN A 12 6.70 14.05 -15.84
N ASP A 13 7.99 13.92 -15.52
CA ASP A 13 8.81 12.79 -15.94
C ASP A 13 8.24 11.47 -15.42
N PHE A 14 7.76 11.42 -14.17
CA PHE A 14 7.04 10.25 -13.65
C PHE A 14 5.78 9.93 -14.46
N LYS A 15 4.91 10.92 -14.71
CA LYS A 15 3.69 10.73 -15.52
C LYS A 15 3.99 10.20 -16.92
N ASN A 16 5.08 10.67 -17.54
CA ASN A 16 5.50 10.20 -18.87
C ASN A 16 6.04 8.77 -18.82
N LYS A 17 6.94 8.47 -17.86
CA LYS A 17 7.56 7.15 -17.71
C LYS A 17 6.55 6.07 -17.40
N ILE A 18 5.62 6.30 -16.47
CA ILE A 18 4.65 5.28 -16.11
C ILE A 18 3.74 4.88 -17.28
N VAL A 19 3.40 5.83 -18.15
CA VAL A 19 2.66 5.56 -19.38
C VAL A 19 3.54 4.77 -20.36
N SER A 20 4.78 5.20 -20.58
CA SER A 20 5.72 4.51 -21.49
C SER A 20 6.01 3.07 -21.06
N ASP A 21 6.23 2.86 -19.76
CA ASP A 21 6.74 1.60 -19.24
C ASP A 21 5.62 0.56 -19.01
N LEU A 22 4.44 1.01 -18.56
CA LEU A 22 3.39 0.10 -18.07
C LEU A 22 2.14 0.05 -18.96
N TYR A 23 1.85 1.09 -19.74
CA TYR A 23 0.58 1.19 -20.47
C TYR A 23 0.71 0.50 -21.83
N VAL A 24 -0.14 -0.49 -22.08
CA VAL A 24 -0.12 -1.25 -23.34
C VAL A 24 -0.77 -0.40 -24.42
N GLU A 25 -0.02 -0.03 -25.45
CA GLU A 25 -0.47 0.89 -26.51
C GLU A 25 -0.94 2.26 -25.94
N GLY A 26 -0.28 2.72 -24.87
CA GLY A 26 -0.65 3.97 -24.18
C GLY A 26 -1.96 3.88 -23.38
N ARG A 27 -2.54 2.68 -23.21
CA ARG A 27 -3.77 2.47 -22.45
C ARG A 27 -3.51 1.82 -21.10
N PHE A 28 -4.09 2.41 -20.06
CA PHE A 28 -4.10 1.84 -18.71
C PHE A 28 -4.97 0.58 -18.67
N LYS A 29 -4.42 -0.54 -18.17
CA LYS A 29 -5.17 -1.78 -17.94
C LYS A 29 -5.37 -1.99 -16.44
N LYS A 30 -6.59 -1.74 -15.97
CA LYS A 30 -6.97 -1.92 -14.57
C LYS A 30 -6.64 -3.34 -14.08
N GLY A 31 -6.04 -3.43 -12.91
CA GLY A 31 -5.71 -4.69 -12.24
C GLY A 31 -4.52 -5.46 -12.83
N LYS A 32 -3.83 -4.95 -13.87
CA LYS A 32 -2.58 -5.56 -14.37
C LYS A 32 -1.39 -5.28 -13.45
N TYR A 33 -1.37 -4.09 -12.85
CA TYR A 33 -0.34 -3.66 -11.92
C TYR A 33 -1.00 -3.12 -10.66
N LEU A 34 -0.34 -3.32 -9.52
CA LEU A 34 -0.68 -2.67 -8.27
C LEU A 34 0.45 -1.74 -7.85
N PHE A 35 0.07 -0.65 -7.19
CA PHE A 35 0.96 0.47 -6.86
C PHE A 35 0.95 0.76 -5.37
N ARG A 36 2.09 1.10 -4.77
CA ARG A 36 2.17 1.54 -3.37
C ARG A 36 3.09 2.74 -3.23
N GLY A 37 2.58 3.80 -2.60
CA GLY A 37 3.35 5.01 -2.31
C GLY A 37 4.01 4.97 -0.94
N GLN A 38 5.23 5.50 -0.84
CA GLN A 38 5.97 5.66 0.40
C GLN A 38 6.57 7.08 0.49
N GLY A 39 6.54 7.66 1.69
CA GLY A 39 7.01 9.02 1.95
C GLY A 39 8.54 9.17 2.03
N GLY A 40 9.25 8.06 2.20
CA GLY A 40 10.69 7.98 2.03
C GLY A 40 11.04 6.87 1.05
N GLU A 41 12.05 7.08 0.21
CA GLU A 41 12.48 6.06 -0.74
C GLU A 41 13.08 4.83 -0.07
N ASP A 42 13.66 4.98 1.12
CA ASP A 42 14.37 3.96 1.89
C ASP A 42 13.43 3.06 2.71
N TRP A 43 12.13 3.34 2.71
CA TRP A 43 11.16 2.58 3.48
C TRP A 43 10.92 1.20 2.85
N SER A 44 10.98 0.15 3.66
CA SER A 44 10.69 -1.23 3.20
C SER A 44 9.19 -1.47 2.96
N LEU A 45 8.84 -2.36 2.03
CA LEU A 45 7.48 -2.88 1.83
C LEU A 45 7.09 -3.89 2.91
N SER A 46 7.17 -3.46 4.17
CA SER A 46 6.82 -4.26 5.34
C SER A 46 5.36 -4.03 5.74
N SER A 47 4.68 -5.09 6.20
CA SER A 47 3.33 -4.94 6.77
C SER A 47 3.37 -4.20 8.11
N SER A 48 2.19 -3.84 8.63
CA SER A 48 2.10 -3.25 9.98
C SER A 48 2.52 -4.25 11.06
N PHE A 49 2.23 -5.53 10.87
CA PHE A 49 2.70 -6.60 11.74
C PHE A 49 4.23 -6.74 11.72
N ASP A 50 4.86 -6.73 10.55
CA ASP A 50 6.31 -6.88 10.42
C ASP A 50 7.09 -5.73 11.07
N ARG A 51 6.52 -4.52 11.06
CA ARG A 51 7.11 -3.37 11.79
C ARG A 51 6.92 -3.44 13.30
N TRP A 52 5.84 -4.07 13.76
CA TRP A 52 5.48 -4.19 15.18
C TRP A 52 6.16 -5.39 15.86
N TYR A 53 6.39 -6.47 15.12
CA TYR A 53 6.91 -7.71 15.67
C TYR A 53 8.43 -7.65 15.89
N HIS A 54 8.86 -7.84 17.13
CA HIS A 54 10.28 -7.85 17.52
C HIS A 54 10.74 -9.17 18.17
N GLY A 55 9.93 -10.24 18.03
CA GLY A 55 10.25 -11.57 18.56
C GLY A 55 11.15 -12.39 17.63
N GLU A 56 11.45 -13.63 18.03
CA GLU A 56 12.24 -14.55 17.19
C GLU A 56 11.53 -14.90 15.88
N LEU A 57 12.25 -14.92 14.75
CA LEU A 57 11.67 -15.20 13.42
C LEU A 57 10.88 -16.52 13.38
N LYS A 58 11.38 -17.57 14.04
CA LYS A 58 10.70 -18.89 14.08
C LYS A 58 9.29 -18.84 14.68
N ASN A 59 9.00 -17.85 15.54
CA ASN A 59 7.71 -17.68 16.20
C ASN A 59 6.78 -16.69 15.48
N LYS A 60 7.26 -16.02 14.43
CA LYS A 60 6.57 -14.92 13.75
C LYS A 60 5.19 -15.31 13.22
N VAL A 61 5.12 -16.40 12.45
CA VAL A 61 3.87 -16.90 11.85
C VAL A 61 2.87 -17.32 12.93
N ALA A 62 3.35 -18.04 13.97
CA ALA A 62 2.52 -18.45 15.09
C ALA A 62 1.96 -17.25 15.85
N THR A 63 2.79 -16.23 16.09
CA THR A 63 2.38 -14.99 16.78
C THR A 63 1.35 -14.21 15.96
N ALA A 64 1.51 -14.12 14.65
CA ALA A 64 0.51 -13.47 13.78
C ALA A 64 -0.85 -14.19 13.84
N LYS A 65 -0.84 -15.53 13.83
CA LYS A 65 -2.05 -16.33 13.96
C LYS A 65 -2.71 -16.14 15.33
N GLU A 66 -1.90 -16.12 16.39
CA GLU A 66 -2.40 -15.89 17.75
C GLU A 66 -3.04 -14.50 17.88
N LEU A 67 -2.39 -13.46 17.35
CA LEU A 67 -2.93 -12.09 17.35
C LEU A 67 -4.29 -12.01 16.64
N LEU A 68 -4.43 -12.67 15.49
CA LEU A 68 -5.70 -12.73 14.76
C LEU A 68 -6.77 -13.50 15.54
N ASN A 69 -6.42 -14.62 16.18
CA ASN A 69 -7.35 -15.40 17.00
C ASN A 69 -7.83 -14.59 18.21
N GLN A 70 -6.93 -13.88 18.90
CA GLN A 70 -7.28 -13.00 20.00
C GLN A 70 -8.21 -11.88 19.53
N PHE A 71 -7.93 -11.25 18.38
CA PHE A 71 -8.84 -10.25 17.82
C PHE A 71 -10.23 -10.81 17.52
N LYS A 72 -10.33 -12.04 16.98
CA LYS A 72 -11.62 -12.70 16.76
C LYS A 72 -12.39 -12.97 18.05
N MET A 73 -11.70 -13.34 19.12
CA MET A 73 -12.29 -13.54 20.45
C MET A 73 -12.78 -12.22 21.06
N GLU A 74 -11.98 -11.15 20.98
CA GLU A 74 -12.37 -9.82 21.45
C GLU A 74 -13.60 -9.27 20.69
N CYS A 75 -13.78 -9.67 19.42
CA CYS A 75 -14.95 -9.35 18.62
C CYS A 75 -16.11 -10.35 18.76
N GLU A 76 -16.11 -11.28 19.72
CA GLU A 76 -17.17 -12.29 19.86
C GLU A 76 -18.56 -11.67 20.02
N LEU A 77 -18.66 -10.58 20.79
CA LEU A 77 -19.94 -9.89 21.08
C LEU A 77 -20.34 -8.83 20.04
N GLU A 78 -19.47 -8.55 19.07
CA GLU A 78 -19.75 -7.59 18.00
C GLU A 78 -20.68 -8.19 16.92
N ASP A 79 -21.60 -7.38 16.40
CA ASP A 79 -22.50 -7.79 15.33
C ASP A 79 -21.78 -7.75 13.96
N LEU A 80 -20.96 -8.79 13.73
CA LEU A 80 -20.21 -8.99 12.50
C LEU A 80 -20.91 -10.03 11.61
N PRO A 81 -21.08 -9.78 10.30
CA PRO A 81 -21.58 -10.77 9.36
C PRO A 81 -20.77 -12.07 9.40
N ASP A 82 -21.43 -13.22 9.26
CA ASP A 82 -20.76 -14.54 9.31
C ASP A 82 -19.65 -14.69 8.26
N ASN A 83 -19.83 -14.09 7.07
CA ASN A 83 -18.82 -14.12 6.01
C ASN A 83 -17.59 -13.27 6.34
N VAL A 84 -17.70 -12.32 7.28
CA VAL A 84 -16.55 -11.57 7.82
C VAL A 84 -15.91 -12.39 8.94
N ARG A 85 -16.71 -12.84 9.92
CA ARG A 85 -16.22 -13.55 11.12
C ARG A 85 -15.46 -14.84 10.78
N ASN A 86 -15.93 -15.58 9.78
CA ASN A 86 -15.38 -16.89 9.40
C ASN A 86 -14.24 -16.81 8.36
N ASP A 87 -13.86 -15.62 7.91
CA ASP A 87 -12.79 -15.42 6.93
C ASP A 87 -11.62 -14.66 7.56
N ASP A 88 -10.44 -15.29 7.61
CA ASP A 88 -9.23 -14.72 8.19
C ASP A 88 -8.79 -13.43 7.49
N ILE A 89 -8.92 -13.35 6.16
CA ILE A 89 -8.55 -12.17 5.38
C ILE A 89 -9.51 -11.02 5.70
N MET A 90 -10.82 -11.31 5.80
CA MET A 90 -11.82 -10.29 6.19
C MET A 90 -11.56 -9.77 7.60
N MET A 91 -11.27 -10.66 8.56
CA MET A 91 -10.94 -10.26 9.93
C MET A 91 -9.62 -9.49 10.02
N MET A 92 -8.59 -9.85 9.25
CA MET A 92 -7.37 -9.04 9.17
C MET A 92 -7.64 -7.66 8.57
N SER A 93 -8.44 -7.57 7.51
CA SER A 93 -8.78 -6.28 6.91
C SER A 93 -9.56 -5.38 7.88
N LEU A 94 -10.51 -5.96 8.63
CA LEU A 94 -11.24 -5.28 9.69
C LEU A 94 -10.29 -4.81 10.80
N GLY A 95 -9.42 -5.70 11.30
CA GLY A 95 -8.43 -5.35 12.32
C GLY A 95 -7.52 -4.21 11.88
N GLN A 96 -7.00 -4.27 10.65
CA GLN A 96 -6.16 -3.20 10.09
C GLN A 96 -6.88 -1.86 10.00
N HIS A 97 -8.18 -1.85 9.69
CA HIS A 97 -8.99 -0.63 9.71
C HIS A 97 -9.04 0.02 11.10
N HIS A 98 -8.97 -0.81 12.16
CA HIS A 98 -8.93 -0.41 13.57
C HIS A 98 -7.52 -0.44 14.17
N HIS A 99 -6.48 -0.34 13.33
CA HIS A 99 -5.07 -0.24 13.73
C HIS A 99 -4.46 -1.49 14.38
N LEU A 100 -5.10 -2.66 14.27
CA LEU A 100 -4.46 -3.92 14.61
C LEU A 100 -3.29 -4.17 13.63
N PRO A 101 -2.08 -4.49 14.13
CA PRO A 101 -1.00 -4.92 13.26
C PRO A 101 -1.38 -6.21 12.52
N THR A 102 -1.39 -6.19 11.19
CA THR A 102 -1.67 -7.37 10.37
C THR A 102 -0.60 -7.60 9.32
N ARG A 103 -0.55 -8.83 8.81
CA ARG A 103 0.37 -9.23 7.73
C ARG A 103 -0.10 -8.80 6.33
N LEU A 104 -1.19 -8.03 6.25
CA LEU A 104 -1.62 -7.43 5.00
C LEU A 104 -0.77 -6.18 4.71
N LEU A 105 -0.44 -6.00 3.43
CA LEU A 105 0.17 -4.80 2.93
C LEU A 105 -0.74 -4.19 1.86
N ASP A 106 -1.09 -2.91 2.02
CA ASP A 106 -1.99 -2.21 1.10
C ASP A 106 -1.33 -1.88 -0.24
N TRP A 107 -2.08 -2.07 -1.31
CA TRP A 107 -1.76 -1.60 -2.65
C TRP A 107 -2.98 -0.93 -3.26
N SER A 108 -2.76 -0.07 -4.25
CA SER A 108 -3.80 0.60 -5.03
C SER A 108 -3.70 0.16 -6.49
N GLU A 109 -4.83 -0.02 -7.17
CA GLU A 109 -4.83 -0.21 -8.63
C GLU A 109 -4.51 1.10 -9.38
N SER A 110 -4.52 2.26 -8.72
CA SER A 110 -4.22 3.56 -9.32
C SER A 110 -2.83 4.05 -8.95
N PRO A 111 -1.96 4.36 -9.94
CA PRO A 111 -0.66 4.94 -9.67
C PRO A 111 -0.74 6.35 -9.07
N TYR A 112 -1.78 7.10 -9.39
CA TYR A 112 -1.96 8.48 -8.92
C TYR A 112 -2.46 8.53 -7.48
N VAL A 113 -3.28 7.56 -7.05
CA VAL A 113 -3.62 7.38 -5.63
C VAL A 113 -2.37 7.02 -4.82
N SER A 114 -1.51 6.14 -5.37
CA SER A 114 -0.24 5.80 -4.70
C SER A 114 0.73 6.98 -4.66
N ALA A 115 0.84 7.77 -5.73
CA ALA A 115 1.61 9.01 -5.73
C ALA A 115 1.10 10.01 -4.68
N PHE A 116 -0.23 10.17 -4.55
CA PHE A 116 -0.83 11.00 -3.51
C PHE A 116 -0.39 10.55 -2.11
N PHE A 117 -0.42 9.25 -1.83
CA PHE A 117 0.04 8.73 -0.54
C PHE A 117 1.54 8.95 -0.32
N ALA A 118 2.37 8.74 -1.33
CA ALA A 118 3.81 8.98 -1.25
C ALA A 118 4.11 10.43 -0.82
N PHE A 119 3.58 11.41 -1.55
CA PHE A 119 3.82 12.83 -1.25
C PHE A 119 3.11 13.30 0.04
N SER A 120 1.88 12.84 0.30
CA SER A 120 1.15 13.25 1.50
C SER A 120 1.77 12.69 2.79
N LEU A 121 2.36 11.49 2.75
CA LEU A 121 3.13 10.93 3.87
C LEU A 121 4.41 11.72 4.10
N HIS A 122 5.16 12.04 3.04
CA HIS A 122 6.37 12.85 3.13
C HIS A 122 6.09 14.22 3.76
N VAL A 123 5.11 14.96 3.24
CA VAL A 123 4.78 16.32 3.72
C VAL A 123 4.29 16.32 5.18
N ARG A 124 3.69 15.23 5.64
CA ARG A 124 3.20 15.07 7.02
C ARG A 124 4.24 14.46 7.97
N ALA A 125 5.39 14.02 7.47
CA ALA A 125 6.44 13.45 8.31
C ALA A 125 6.95 14.51 9.30
N THR A 126 7.08 14.13 10.56
CA THR A 126 7.58 15.01 11.64
C THR A 126 9.09 14.90 11.84
N GLU A 127 9.72 13.89 11.24
CA GLU A 127 11.16 13.63 11.28
C GLU A 127 11.78 13.93 9.91
N GLU A 128 13.11 13.98 9.84
CA GLU A 128 13.84 14.10 8.58
C GLU A 128 13.55 12.89 7.68
N SER A 129 12.53 13.01 6.82
CA SER A 129 12.27 12.07 5.74
C SER A 129 13.28 12.26 4.61
N SER A 130 13.59 11.19 3.88
CA SER A 130 14.37 11.25 2.62
C SER A 130 13.90 12.39 1.73
N ASP A 131 14.83 13.02 1.00
CA ASP A 131 14.54 14.06 0.00
C ASP A 131 13.83 13.50 -1.25
N LYS A 132 13.51 12.21 -1.23
CA LYS A 132 12.82 11.47 -2.28
C LYS A 132 11.68 10.63 -1.72
N VAL A 133 10.66 10.44 -2.55
CA VAL A 133 9.54 9.54 -2.32
C VAL A 133 9.61 8.36 -3.29
N ALA A 134 8.97 7.25 -2.95
CA ALA A 134 8.92 6.07 -3.81
C ALA A 134 7.49 5.65 -4.16
N ILE A 135 7.32 5.18 -5.39
CA ILE A 135 6.12 4.50 -5.87
C ILE A 135 6.53 3.12 -6.39
N TRP A 136 6.15 2.11 -5.64
CA TRP A 136 6.38 0.71 -5.98
C TRP A 136 5.30 0.18 -6.91
N VAL A 137 5.68 -0.76 -7.75
CA VAL A 137 4.83 -1.45 -8.70
C VAL A 137 5.10 -2.94 -8.64
N LEU A 138 4.01 -3.71 -8.58
CA LEU A 138 4.04 -5.16 -8.80
C LEU A 138 3.16 -5.52 -9.99
N ASN A 139 3.57 -6.54 -10.76
CA ASN A 139 2.79 -7.11 -11.85
C ASN A 139 1.93 -8.26 -11.32
N THR A 140 0.61 -8.15 -11.44
CA THR A 140 -0.32 -9.15 -10.88
C THR A 140 -0.35 -10.46 -11.66
N SER A 141 0.20 -10.48 -12.88
CA SER A 141 0.26 -11.69 -13.72
C SER A 141 1.41 -12.61 -13.36
N ASP A 142 2.28 -12.21 -12.43
CA ASP A 142 3.41 -13.01 -11.99
C ASP A 142 2.93 -14.21 -11.15
N PRO A 143 3.39 -15.45 -11.42
CA PRO A 143 2.91 -16.64 -10.74
C PRO A 143 3.19 -16.66 -9.23
N ILE A 144 4.20 -15.93 -8.74
CA ILE A 144 4.58 -15.99 -7.32
C ILE A 144 3.51 -15.41 -6.39
N TRP A 145 2.56 -14.62 -6.91
CA TRP A 145 1.53 -13.95 -6.12
C TRP A 145 0.34 -14.85 -5.75
N ASN A 146 0.64 -16.06 -5.26
CA ASN A 146 -0.37 -16.98 -4.77
C ASN A 146 0.07 -17.69 -3.48
N SER A 147 -0.90 -18.31 -2.80
CA SER A 147 -0.66 -18.93 -1.48
C SER A 147 0.34 -20.08 -1.50
N GLU A 148 0.57 -20.76 -2.63
CA GLU A 148 1.52 -21.88 -2.74
C GLU A 148 2.97 -21.40 -2.66
N PHE A 149 3.25 -20.20 -3.20
CA PHE A 149 4.56 -19.55 -3.10
C PHE A 149 4.71 -18.69 -1.85
N GLY A 150 3.69 -18.63 -1.00
CA GLY A 150 3.75 -17.97 0.31
C GLY A 150 3.44 -16.48 0.34
N CYS A 151 3.16 -15.82 -0.79
CA CYS A 151 2.64 -14.46 -0.82
C CYS A 151 1.45 -14.36 -1.78
N GLU A 152 0.29 -13.96 -1.27
CA GLU A 152 -0.96 -13.97 -2.04
C GLU A 152 -1.48 -12.55 -2.26
N ILE A 153 -1.87 -12.20 -3.49
CA ILE A 153 -2.69 -11.01 -3.73
C ILE A 153 -4.14 -11.34 -3.35
N VAL A 154 -4.64 -10.71 -2.29
CA VAL A 154 -6.00 -10.90 -1.78
C VAL A 154 -6.89 -9.72 -2.16
N ASN A 155 -8.13 -10.04 -2.52
CA ASN A 155 -9.16 -9.06 -2.80
C ASN A 155 -10.20 -9.08 -1.68
N VAL A 156 -10.21 -8.04 -0.86
CA VAL A 156 -11.21 -7.89 0.20
C VAL A 156 -12.41 -7.14 -0.37
N PRO A 157 -13.62 -7.73 -0.38
CA PRO A 157 -14.83 -7.02 -0.71
C PRO A 157 -14.96 -5.74 0.12
N SER A 158 -15.28 -4.63 -0.54
CA SER A 158 -15.42 -3.31 0.10
C SER A 158 -16.67 -3.15 0.99
N PHE A 159 -17.26 -4.25 1.48
CA PHE A 159 -18.49 -4.21 2.29
C PHE A 159 -18.31 -3.26 3.48
N GLY A 160 -19.05 -2.15 3.46
CA GLY A 160 -19.02 -1.10 4.49
C GLY A 160 -17.76 -0.23 4.54
N ASN A 161 -16.66 -0.62 3.88
CA ASN A 161 -15.39 0.11 3.93
C ASN A 161 -15.17 0.96 2.67
N GLU A 162 -15.78 2.15 2.68
CA GLU A 162 -15.64 3.13 1.59
C GLU A 162 -14.18 3.52 1.32
N ARG A 163 -13.29 3.42 2.32
CA ARG A 163 -11.87 3.74 2.15
C ARG A 163 -11.19 2.77 1.20
N ILE A 164 -11.46 1.47 1.32
CA ILE A 164 -10.89 0.45 0.41
C ILE A 164 -11.42 0.70 -1.01
N LYS A 165 -12.72 0.99 -1.12
CA LYS A 165 -13.35 1.29 -2.42
C LYS A 165 -12.71 2.50 -3.11
N ASN A 166 -12.53 3.61 -2.38
CA ASN A 166 -12.04 4.87 -2.95
C ASN A 166 -10.54 4.84 -3.27
N GLN A 167 -9.78 3.96 -2.60
CA GLN A 167 -8.36 3.73 -2.90
C GLN A 167 -8.14 2.71 -4.03
N HIS A 168 -9.21 2.06 -4.52
CA HIS A 168 -9.08 0.84 -5.34
C HIS A 168 -8.12 -0.17 -4.69
N GLY A 169 -8.32 -0.40 -3.39
CA GLY A 169 -7.41 -1.14 -2.53
C GLY A 169 -7.36 -2.64 -2.87
N LYS A 170 -6.15 -3.17 -2.91
CA LYS A 170 -5.80 -4.59 -2.91
C LYS A 170 -4.81 -4.83 -1.78
N PHE A 171 -4.63 -6.08 -1.36
CA PHE A 171 -3.61 -6.41 -0.39
C PHE A 171 -2.72 -7.53 -0.87
N THR A 172 -1.46 -7.52 -0.46
CA THR A 172 -0.63 -8.72 -0.45
C THR A 172 -0.60 -9.28 0.96
N HIS A 173 -0.75 -10.60 1.10
CA HIS A 173 -0.63 -11.33 2.36
C HIS A 173 0.63 -12.19 2.31
N LEU A 174 1.69 -11.72 2.96
CA LEU A 174 2.95 -12.46 3.09
C LEU A 174 2.83 -13.47 4.23
N LYS A 175 2.88 -14.76 3.91
CA LYS A 175 2.70 -15.88 4.86
C LYS A 175 4.03 -16.47 5.34
N THR A 176 5.14 -16.11 4.69
CA THR A 176 6.49 -16.63 4.94
C THR A 176 7.17 -15.93 6.12
N LEU A 177 8.50 -16.03 6.28
CA LEU A 177 9.23 -15.45 7.42
C LEU A 177 9.83 -14.07 7.14
N GLU A 178 10.02 -13.73 5.86
CA GLU A 178 10.53 -12.46 5.37
C GLU A 178 9.73 -11.29 5.95
N SER A 179 10.41 -10.17 6.17
CA SER A 179 9.83 -8.98 6.83
C SER A 179 9.39 -7.92 5.84
N SER A 180 9.65 -8.13 4.56
CA SER A 180 9.33 -7.21 3.49
C SER A 180 9.05 -7.96 2.18
N ILE A 181 8.32 -7.32 1.27
CA ILE A 181 8.07 -7.91 -0.06
C ILE A 181 9.37 -7.93 -0.88
N GLU A 182 10.29 -6.99 -0.64
CA GLU A 182 11.62 -6.98 -1.26
C GLU A 182 12.41 -8.26 -0.97
N GLU A 183 12.54 -8.63 0.31
CA GLU A 183 13.19 -9.88 0.72
C GLU A 183 12.50 -11.12 0.13
N TYR A 184 11.18 -11.08 0.01
CA TYR A 184 10.42 -12.18 -0.57
C TYR A 184 10.75 -12.40 -2.05
N VAL A 185 10.75 -11.33 -2.87
CA VAL A 185 11.01 -11.45 -4.32
C VAL A 185 12.46 -11.79 -4.65
N GLU A 186 13.40 -11.60 -3.72
CA GLU A 186 14.80 -12.04 -3.91
C GLU A 186 14.92 -13.56 -4.07
N HIS A 187 13.98 -14.33 -3.53
CA HIS A 187 13.91 -15.79 -3.71
C HIS A 187 13.42 -16.19 -5.12
N TYR A 188 12.88 -15.25 -5.87
CA TYR A 188 12.33 -15.44 -7.21
C TYR A 188 12.92 -14.38 -8.17
N PRO A 189 14.21 -14.48 -8.53
CA PRO A 189 14.88 -13.42 -9.30
C PRO A 189 14.36 -13.28 -10.75
N ASP A 190 13.79 -14.35 -11.31
CA ASP A 190 13.25 -14.41 -12.68
C ASP A 190 11.71 -14.15 -12.73
N GLU A 191 11.04 -14.24 -11.58
CA GLU A 191 9.58 -14.15 -11.41
C GLU A 191 9.29 -13.26 -10.19
N GLY A 192 8.56 -12.17 -10.31
CA GLY A 192 8.25 -11.28 -9.18
C GLY A 192 8.95 -9.95 -9.22
N ARG A 193 9.43 -9.55 -10.40
CA ARG A 193 10.15 -8.29 -10.59
C ARG A 193 9.29 -7.12 -10.12
N LEU A 194 9.82 -6.37 -9.15
CA LEU A 194 9.24 -5.12 -8.67
C LEU A 194 9.86 -3.95 -9.43
N ILE A 195 9.06 -2.91 -9.67
CA ILE A 195 9.56 -1.64 -10.21
C ILE A 195 9.37 -0.57 -9.12
N LYS A 196 10.40 0.23 -8.88
CA LYS A 196 10.41 1.33 -7.92
C LYS A 196 10.67 2.63 -8.65
N TYR A 197 9.64 3.45 -8.81
CA TYR A 197 9.80 4.81 -9.27
C TYR A 197 10.22 5.68 -8.10
N VAL A 198 11.31 6.42 -8.26
CA VAL A 198 11.85 7.34 -7.26
C VAL A 198 11.66 8.76 -7.76
N LEU A 199 11.05 9.62 -6.95
CA LEU A 199 10.74 11.01 -7.30
C LEU A 199 11.31 11.96 -6.24
N PRO A 200 11.78 13.15 -6.63
CA PRO A 200 12.24 14.13 -5.66
C PRO A 200 11.06 14.70 -4.88
N ALA A 201 11.18 14.76 -3.56
CA ALA A 201 10.12 15.21 -2.68
C ALA A 201 9.79 16.72 -2.83
N ARG A 202 10.73 17.50 -3.39
CA ARG A 202 10.51 18.92 -3.73
C ARG A 202 9.32 19.15 -4.68
N ASP A 203 8.91 18.13 -5.43
CA ASP A 203 7.76 18.21 -6.34
C ASP A 203 6.41 17.99 -5.64
N ALA A 204 6.38 17.79 -4.31
CA ALA A 204 5.16 17.53 -3.56
C ALA A 204 4.05 18.56 -3.81
N VAL A 205 4.38 19.85 -3.88
CA VAL A 205 3.38 20.91 -4.13
C VAL A 205 2.73 20.73 -5.51
N ASN A 206 3.56 20.57 -6.56
CA ASN A 206 3.08 20.40 -7.92
C ASN A 206 2.27 19.11 -8.07
N ALA A 207 2.78 18.00 -7.52
CA ALA A 207 2.12 16.71 -7.59
C ALA A 207 0.79 16.70 -6.84
N LEU A 208 0.75 17.17 -5.59
CA LEU A 208 -0.48 17.20 -4.79
C LEU A 208 -1.52 18.16 -5.38
N SER A 209 -1.11 19.30 -5.95
CA SER A 209 -2.03 20.21 -6.65
C SER A 209 -2.65 19.57 -7.89
N ASP A 210 -1.83 18.89 -8.70
CA ASP A 210 -2.30 18.21 -9.91
C ASP A 210 -3.26 17.05 -9.55
N LEU A 211 -2.91 16.28 -8.51
CA LEU A 211 -3.74 15.20 -7.99
C LEU A 211 -5.06 15.70 -7.39
N ASP A 212 -5.06 16.83 -6.67
CA ASP A 212 -6.30 17.44 -6.16
C ASP A 212 -7.23 17.87 -7.29
N SER A 213 -6.67 18.38 -8.41
CA SER A 213 -7.44 18.72 -9.61
C SER A 213 -8.15 17.51 -10.26
N MET A 214 -7.59 16.32 -10.06
CA MET A 214 -8.17 15.03 -10.48
C MET A 214 -9.14 14.45 -9.43
N GLY A 215 -9.37 15.15 -8.32
CA GLY A 215 -10.21 14.70 -7.21
C GLY A 215 -9.53 13.68 -6.28
N ILE A 216 -8.21 13.56 -6.34
CA ILE A 216 -7.42 12.66 -5.49
C ILE A 216 -6.91 13.44 -4.28
N ASN A 217 -7.67 13.35 -3.19
CA ASN A 217 -7.34 13.98 -1.91
C ASN A 217 -7.96 13.22 -0.73
N PHE A 218 -7.54 13.53 0.49
CA PHE A 218 -8.04 12.85 1.69
C PHE A 218 -9.55 12.98 1.90
N ALA A 219 -10.18 14.11 1.54
CA ALA A 219 -11.62 14.30 1.71
C ALA A 219 -12.44 13.36 0.81
N ARG A 220 -11.90 12.97 -0.34
CA ARG A 220 -12.51 11.98 -1.25
C ARG A 220 -12.11 10.54 -0.90
N ILE A 221 -10.85 10.31 -0.58
CA ILE A 221 -10.32 8.98 -0.27
C ILE A 221 -10.85 8.45 1.08
N TYR A 222 -10.99 9.32 2.08
CA TYR A 222 -11.48 9.00 3.41
C TYR A 222 -12.74 9.81 3.73
N PRO A 223 -13.93 9.33 3.32
CA PRO A 223 -15.17 10.06 3.56
C PRO A 223 -15.38 10.42 5.04
N GLY A 224 -15.99 11.58 5.26
CA GLY A 224 -16.32 12.10 6.59
C GLY A 224 -15.30 13.08 7.16
N ILE A 225 -15.49 13.44 8.44
CA ILE A 225 -14.76 14.51 9.12
C ILE A 225 -13.25 14.20 9.18
N TYR A 226 -12.88 12.93 9.34
CA TYR A 226 -11.48 12.51 9.36
C TYR A 226 -10.74 12.89 8.07
N GLY A 227 -11.28 12.56 6.89
CA GLY A 227 -10.64 12.94 5.62
C GLY A 227 -10.66 14.44 5.37
N ASN A 228 -11.71 15.15 5.82
CA ASN A 228 -11.74 16.61 5.75
C ASN A 228 -10.63 17.26 6.58
N ALA A 229 -10.42 16.78 7.82
CA ALA A 229 -9.34 17.26 8.69
C ALA A 229 -7.96 17.00 8.08
N MET A 230 -7.75 15.79 7.55
CA MET A 230 -6.52 15.41 6.87
C MET A 230 -6.28 16.24 5.60
N SER A 231 -7.34 16.54 4.83
CA SER A 231 -7.25 17.39 3.65
C SER A 231 -6.89 18.83 4.01
N ALA A 232 -7.47 19.38 5.08
CA ALA A 232 -7.10 20.71 5.58
C ALA A 232 -5.63 20.78 5.99
N GLN A 233 -5.11 19.75 6.67
CA GLN A 233 -3.69 19.65 7.02
C GLN A 233 -2.80 19.69 5.77
N ILE A 234 -3.12 18.89 4.75
CA ILE A 234 -2.32 18.87 3.50
C ILE A 234 -2.34 20.22 2.79
N ARG A 235 -3.49 20.90 2.72
CA ARG A 235 -3.58 22.23 2.08
C ARG A 235 -2.65 23.25 2.74
N VAL A 236 -2.56 23.23 4.07
CA VAL A 236 -1.65 24.12 4.82
C VAL A 236 -0.19 23.74 4.59
N LEU A 237 0.16 22.46 4.75
CA LEU A 237 1.56 22.01 4.67
C LEU A 237 2.13 22.13 3.25
N ALA A 238 1.34 21.79 2.22
CA ALA A 238 1.75 21.86 0.82
C ALA A 238 1.42 23.21 0.16
N LYS A 239 0.83 24.18 0.89
CA LYS A 239 0.46 25.51 0.40
C LYS A 239 -0.44 25.47 -0.86
N LEU A 240 -1.46 24.60 -0.83
CA LEU A 240 -2.44 24.37 -1.90
C LEU A 240 -3.67 25.28 -1.78
#